data_AF-A0A7S2K2K7-F1
#
_entry.id   AF-A0A7S2K2K7-F1
#
_cell.length_a   1.000
_cell.length_b   1.000
_cell.length_c   1.000
_cell.angle_alpha   90.00
_cell.angle_beta   90.00
_cell.angle_gamma   90.00
#
_symmetry.space_group_name_H-M   'P 1'
#
loop_
_entity.id
_entity.type
_entity.pdbx_description
1 polymer ?
#
loop_
_entity_poly.entity_id
_entity_poly.type
_entity_poly.pdbx_seq_one_letter_code
_entity_poly.pdbx_strand_id
1 'polypeptide(L)'
;DTTYKAAMQLSPREVDHLTILSQAGLLAQRRLARGCRLSQPEATALIAHVVLEKARDGTNTVAQLMDSCRRLIGIHNVMPGVPHMIHEVQVECTFPDGTKLVTVPTPITLDYGDLAEALYGSFLPVPSNDSFAPSNMSMDTAASDPLKSFGPGYIWTSPGNAETSITLNPSKTPIILAVTNTCDRPIQVGSHYHFIECNPYLSFDRALAYGRRLNICSGTAVRFEPGESKTVSLVEIGGAKVIRGGNNLVDGVVAEVGKPPVEVMEKISALSFCHVASTSTGGEHTKMSRTAYAKTFGPTTGDRVRLGDTALVIEVEYDLVAGSDKVGYGDEVKFGGGKVIRDGMGQASGLTSQQTLDLVITNALIIDYTGIYKADVGVNNGTIVGIGKAGNPD
;
A
#
# COMPACT_ATOMS: atom_id res chain seq x y z
N ASP A 1 39.95 29.65 -34.92
CA ASP A 1 38.89 29.80 -33.89
C ASP A 1 38.06 28.55 -33.68
N THR A 2 38.65 27.50 -33.12
CA THR A 2 37.93 26.27 -32.73
C THR A 2 38.33 25.85 -31.32
N THR A 3 38.13 26.75 -30.37
CA THR A 3 38.12 26.42 -28.94
C THR A 3 36.81 25.72 -28.63
N TYR A 4 36.72 24.42 -28.94
CA TYR A 4 35.74 23.55 -28.27
C TYR A 4 36.14 23.54 -26.78
N LYS A 5 35.52 24.42 -25.99
CA LYS A 5 35.48 24.23 -24.53
C LYS A 5 34.87 22.85 -24.32
N ALA A 6 35.66 21.90 -23.84
CA ALA A 6 35.19 20.58 -23.44
C ALA A 6 34.21 20.77 -22.28
N ALA A 7 32.93 20.99 -22.61
CA ALA A 7 31.86 20.97 -21.64
C ALA A 7 31.72 19.53 -21.13
N MET A 8 31.56 19.38 -19.82
CA MET A 8 31.21 18.09 -19.24
C MET A 8 29.92 17.58 -19.90
N GLN A 9 29.91 16.35 -20.38
CA GLN A 9 28.77 15.73 -21.07
C GLN A 9 27.74 15.22 -20.06
N LEU A 10 27.18 16.14 -19.26
CA LEU A 10 26.24 15.81 -18.20
C LEU A 10 24.90 15.39 -18.78
N SER A 11 24.44 14.20 -18.41
CA SER A 11 23.07 13.76 -18.62
C SER A 11 22.09 14.52 -17.71
N PRO A 12 20.79 14.58 -18.05
CA PRO A 12 19.78 15.19 -17.17
C PRO A 12 19.80 14.64 -15.75
N ARG A 13 20.00 13.32 -15.59
CA ARG A 13 20.10 12.66 -14.28
C ARG A 13 21.29 13.18 -13.47
N GLU A 14 22.45 13.37 -14.09
CA GLU A 14 23.63 13.90 -13.42
C GLU A 14 23.44 15.36 -13.01
N VAL A 15 22.73 16.14 -13.83
CA VAL A 15 22.33 17.51 -13.48
C VAL A 15 21.40 17.50 -12.27
N ASP A 16 20.39 16.62 -12.22
CA ASP A 16 19.47 16.51 -11.08
C ASP A 16 20.19 16.08 -9.79
N HIS A 17 21.05 15.05 -9.88
CA HIS A 17 21.86 14.60 -8.74
C HIS A 17 22.76 15.71 -8.21
N LEU A 18 23.36 16.51 -9.09
CA LEU A 18 24.22 17.62 -8.69
C LEU A 18 23.41 18.78 -8.10
N THR A 19 22.40 19.26 -8.83
CA THR A 19 21.71 20.53 -8.54
C THR A 19 20.64 20.41 -7.48
N ILE A 20 19.93 19.28 -7.43
CA ILE A 20 18.83 19.06 -6.49
C ILE A 20 19.36 18.28 -5.30
N LEU A 21 19.96 17.11 -5.52
CA LEU A 21 20.22 16.17 -4.43
C LEU A 21 21.47 16.53 -3.62
N SER A 22 22.61 16.71 -4.28
CA SER A 22 23.89 17.01 -3.62
C SER A 22 23.89 18.40 -2.98
N GLN A 23 23.42 19.45 -3.66
CA GLN A 23 23.37 20.79 -3.06
C GLN A 23 22.40 20.87 -1.87
N ALA A 24 21.24 20.22 -1.94
CA ALA A 24 20.31 20.18 -0.80
C ALA A 24 20.89 19.39 0.38
N GLY A 25 21.56 18.26 0.10
CA GLY A 25 22.26 17.47 1.12
C GLY A 25 23.38 18.24 1.81
N LEU A 26 24.25 18.91 1.05
CA LEU A 26 25.31 19.77 1.60
C LEU A 26 24.75 20.93 2.43
N LEU A 27 23.65 21.55 1.99
CA LEU A 27 22.95 22.58 2.77
C LEU A 27 22.43 22.02 4.09
N ALA A 28 21.81 20.83 4.06
CA ALA A 28 21.34 20.14 5.26
C ALA A 28 22.49 19.79 6.21
N GLN A 29 23.63 19.30 5.70
CA GLN A 29 24.83 19.05 6.50
C GLN A 29 25.37 20.31 7.17
N ARG A 30 25.42 21.45 6.47
CA ARG A 30 25.82 22.75 7.06
C ARG A 30 24.87 23.20 8.17
N ARG A 31 23.56 22.97 8.01
CA ARG A 31 22.55 23.28 9.03
C ARG A 31 22.68 22.35 10.23
N LEU A 32 22.88 21.06 10.00
CA LEU A 32 23.12 20.08 11.05
C LEU A 32 24.39 20.41 11.84
N ALA A 33 25.50 20.74 11.16
CA ALA A 33 26.79 21.04 11.78
C ALA A 33 26.77 22.25 12.73
N ARG A 34 25.83 23.19 12.54
CA ARG A 34 25.63 24.33 13.46
C ARG A 34 24.51 24.10 14.50
N GLY A 35 24.01 22.88 14.63
CA GLY A 35 23.01 22.50 15.63
C GLY A 35 21.55 22.74 15.22
N CYS A 36 21.25 22.99 13.93
CA CYS A 36 19.86 23.12 13.49
C CYS A 36 19.18 21.76 13.40
N ARG A 37 17.96 21.65 13.95
CA ARG A 37 17.09 20.49 13.76
C ARG A 37 16.52 20.49 12.34
N LEU A 38 16.70 19.39 11.62
CA LEU A 38 16.31 19.28 10.22
C LEU A 38 14.79 19.07 10.05
N SER A 39 14.21 19.76 9.08
CA SER A 39 12.88 19.50 8.53
C SER A 39 12.86 18.24 7.67
N GLN A 40 11.67 17.80 7.26
CA GLN A 40 11.52 16.59 6.44
C GLN A 40 12.32 16.63 5.12
N PRO A 41 12.27 17.70 4.29
CA PRO A 41 13.04 17.74 3.05
C PRO A 41 14.56 17.73 3.30
N GLU A 42 15.03 18.39 4.36
CA GLU A 42 16.45 18.44 4.70
C GLU A 42 16.98 17.09 5.17
N ALA A 43 16.22 16.39 6.02
CA ALA A 43 16.56 15.06 6.48
C ALA A 43 16.63 14.06 5.30
N THR A 44 15.63 14.09 4.40
CA THR A 44 15.62 13.26 3.18
C THR A 44 16.82 13.58 2.28
N ALA A 45 17.11 14.87 2.04
CA ALA A 45 18.24 15.28 1.21
C ALA A 45 19.59 14.88 1.81
N LEU A 46 19.77 15.03 3.12
CA LEU A 46 20.99 14.62 3.82
C LEU A 46 21.23 13.12 3.68
N ILE A 47 20.22 12.29 3.97
CA ILE A 47 20.34 10.83 3.90
C ILE A 47 20.67 10.41 2.46
N ALA A 48 19.93 10.91 1.48
CA ALA A 48 20.17 10.57 0.07
C ALA A 48 21.56 11.01 -0.41
N HIS A 49 22.03 12.19 0.01
CA HIS A 49 23.36 12.69 -0.33
C HIS A 49 24.48 11.81 0.28
N VAL A 50 24.39 11.45 1.55
CA VAL A 50 25.38 10.58 2.19
C VAL A 50 25.42 9.20 1.52
N VAL A 51 24.26 8.67 1.13
CA VAL A 51 24.18 7.40 0.37
C VAL A 51 24.89 7.52 -0.99
N LEU A 52 24.74 8.65 -1.70
CA LEU A 52 25.46 8.90 -2.95
C LEU A 52 26.97 8.94 -2.75
N GLU A 53 27.45 9.67 -1.74
CA GLU A 53 28.90 9.81 -1.48
C GLU A 53 29.51 8.45 -1.10
N LYS A 54 28.87 7.69 -0.21
CA LYS A 54 29.36 6.36 0.17
C LYS A 54 29.31 5.35 -0.97
N ALA A 55 28.31 5.45 -1.86
CA ALA A 55 28.27 4.64 -3.07
C ALA A 55 29.39 5.03 -4.06
N ARG A 56 29.70 6.32 -4.17
CA ARG A 56 30.77 6.85 -5.03
C ARG A 56 32.15 6.33 -4.64
N ASP A 57 32.40 6.14 -3.34
CA ASP A 57 33.66 5.58 -2.83
C ASP A 57 33.81 4.09 -3.12
N GLY A 58 32.72 3.38 -3.42
CA GLY A 58 32.76 1.98 -3.85
C GLY A 58 33.19 0.98 -2.78
N THR A 59 33.26 1.40 -1.51
CA THR A 59 33.66 0.56 -0.37
C THR A 59 32.48 -0.17 0.28
N ASN A 60 31.27 0.28 0.01
CA ASN A 60 30.04 -0.22 0.62
C ASN A 60 29.16 -0.90 -0.44
N THR A 61 28.58 -2.04 -0.08
CA THR A 61 27.51 -2.69 -0.85
C THR A 61 26.17 -2.00 -0.61
N VAL A 62 25.19 -2.25 -1.49
CA VAL A 62 23.80 -1.77 -1.30
C VAL A 62 23.28 -2.14 0.08
N ALA A 63 23.41 -3.41 0.50
CA ALA A 63 22.91 -3.89 1.78
C ALA A 63 23.56 -3.17 2.99
N GLN A 64 24.87 -2.87 2.90
CA GLN A 64 25.57 -2.11 3.95
C GLN A 64 25.06 -0.66 4.03
N LEU A 65 24.76 -0.02 2.90
CA LEU A 65 24.18 1.33 2.90
C LEU A 65 22.75 1.35 3.44
N MET A 66 21.94 0.33 3.11
CA MET A 66 20.58 0.20 3.65
C MET A 66 20.55 0.14 5.18
N ASP A 67 21.56 -0.45 5.82
CA ASP A 67 21.66 -0.53 7.29
C ASP A 67 22.38 0.67 7.91
N SER A 68 23.59 0.99 7.43
CA SER A 68 24.40 2.09 7.99
C SER A 68 23.72 3.45 7.90
N CYS A 69 22.99 3.72 6.81
CA CYS A 69 22.36 5.01 6.61
C CYS A 69 21.09 5.22 7.45
N ARG A 70 20.62 4.19 8.17
CA ARG A 70 19.55 4.34 9.19
C ARG A 70 20.04 4.93 10.50
N ARG A 71 21.35 5.09 10.65
CA ARG A 71 21.99 5.58 11.89
C ARG A 71 22.52 7.00 11.75
N LEU A 72 22.34 7.67 10.61
CA LEU A 72 22.92 9.00 10.37
C LEU A 72 22.34 10.06 11.32
N ILE A 73 21.02 10.12 11.45
CA ILE A 73 20.33 11.15 12.22
C ILE A 73 19.29 10.53 13.16
N GLY A 74 19.19 11.08 14.36
CA GLY A 74 18.23 10.66 15.37
C GLY A 74 17.03 11.60 15.50
N ILE A 75 16.08 11.21 16.35
CA ILE A 75 14.85 11.95 16.67
C ILE A 75 15.17 13.37 17.16
N HIS A 76 16.25 13.55 17.92
CA HIS A 76 16.64 14.88 18.40
C HIS A 76 17.33 15.75 17.35
N ASN A 77 17.86 15.17 16.27
CA ASN A 77 18.50 15.91 15.18
C ASN A 77 17.49 16.48 14.17
N VAL A 78 16.21 16.14 14.29
CA VAL A 78 15.14 16.58 13.40
C VAL A 78 14.05 17.35 14.16
N MET A 79 13.19 18.03 13.40
CA MET A 79 12.00 18.69 13.94
C MET A 79 10.98 17.64 14.42
N PRO A 80 10.13 17.98 15.42
CA PRO A 80 9.02 17.11 15.83
C PRO A 80 8.14 16.74 14.63
N GLY A 81 7.63 15.51 14.61
CA GLY A 81 6.79 15.01 13.52
C GLY A 81 7.57 14.42 12.33
N VAL A 82 8.79 14.89 12.04
CA VAL A 82 9.61 14.38 10.92
C VAL A 82 9.82 12.85 10.94
N PRO A 83 10.09 12.20 12.10
CA PRO A 83 10.22 10.74 12.15
C PRO A 83 8.97 9.98 11.67
N HIS A 84 7.79 10.60 11.79
CA HIS A 84 6.53 10.01 11.33
C HIS A 84 6.30 10.19 9.82
N MET A 85 6.98 11.14 9.18
CA MET A 85 6.81 11.47 7.76
C MET A 85 7.79 10.71 6.86
N ILE A 86 8.99 10.39 7.35
CA ILE A 86 10.03 9.72 6.56
C ILE A 86 9.98 8.21 6.83
N HIS A 87 9.21 7.49 6.03
CA HIS A 87 9.14 6.02 6.09
C HIS A 87 10.30 5.34 5.38
N GLU A 88 10.80 5.94 4.30
CA GLU A 88 11.97 5.47 3.57
C GLU A 88 12.61 6.62 2.80
N VAL A 89 13.90 6.48 2.49
CA VAL A 89 14.60 7.36 1.56
C VAL A 89 15.19 6.49 0.46
N GLN A 90 14.86 6.82 -0.79
CA GLN A 90 15.29 6.07 -1.96
C GLN A 90 16.18 6.93 -2.85
N VAL A 91 17.29 6.37 -3.30
CA VAL A 91 18.19 7.02 -4.24
C VAL A 91 18.88 5.97 -5.11
N GLU A 92 19.00 6.25 -6.40
CA GLU A 92 19.79 5.44 -7.30
C GLU A 92 21.23 5.95 -7.37
N CYS A 93 22.19 5.10 -7.06
CA CYS A 93 23.61 5.47 -7.05
C CYS A 93 24.40 4.68 -8.09
N THR A 94 25.47 5.26 -8.60
CA THR A 94 26.44 4.56 -9.46
C THR A 94 27.51 3.91 -8.60
N PHE A 95 27.42 2.59 -8.45
CA PHE A 95 28.44 1.77 -7.79
C PHE A 95 29.50 1.32 -8.81
N PRO A 96 30.63 0.73 -8.36
CA PRO A 96 31.61 0.12 -9.26
C PRO A 96 31.03 -0.92 -10.23
N ASP A 97 29.92 -1.56 -9.86
CA ASP A 97 29.19 -2.55 -10.65
C ASP A 97 27.92 -1.99 -11.33
N GLY A 98 27.84 -0.66 -11.49
CA GLY A 98 26.76 0.03 -12.19
C GLY A 98 25.70 0.67 -11.30
N THR A 99 24.63 1.17 -11.90
CA THR A 99 23.54 1.83 -11.14
C THR A 99 22.76 0.82 -10.31
N LYS A 100 22.55 1.11 -9.02
CA LYS A 100 21.67 0.36 -8.12
C LYS A 100 20.77 1.30 -7.32
N LEU A 101 19.54 0.86 -7.04
CA LEU A 101 18.65 1.53 -6.10
C LEU A 101 19.05 1.16 -4.66
N VAL A 102 19.22 2.16 -3.82
CA VAL A 102 19.36 2.01 -2.37
C VAL A 102 18.09 2.54 -1.72
N THR A 103 17.47 1.72 -0.86
CA THR A 103 16.33 2.12 -0.03
C THR A 103 16.73 2.08 1.42
N VAL A 104 16.65 3.20 2.12
CA VAL A 104 16.93 3.28 3.56
C VAL A 104 15.58 3.28 4.30
N PRO A 105 15.11 2.12 4.81
CA PRO A 105 13.82 2.03 5.47
C PRO A 105 13.89 2.60 6.90
N THR A 106 12.85 3.31 7.31
CA THR A 106 12.67 3.91 8.64
C THR A 106 13.99 4.51 9.18
N PRO A 107 14.52 5.57 8.55
CA PRO A 107 15.88 6.05 8.81
C PRO A 107 16.05 6.81 10.13
N ILE A 108 14.95 7.15 10.83
CA ILE A 108 14.99 7.97 12.06
C ILE A 108 14.32 7.18 13.19
N THR A 109 15.08 6.34 13.87
CA THR A 109 14.59 5.52 15.00
C THR A 109 15.39 5.66 16.28
N LEU A 110 16.62 6.20 16.19
CA LEU A 110 17.49 6.41 17.33
C LEU A 110 17.22 7.78 17.96
N ASP A 111 17.46 7.94 19.26
CA ASP A 111 17.38 9.25 19.91
C ASP A 111 18.41 10.23 19.31
N TYR A 112 19.64 9.74 19.14
CA TYR A 112 20.76 10.42 18.48
C TYR A 112 21.37 9.52 17.41
N GLY A 113 21.73 10.12 16.27
CA GLY A 113 22.46 9.44 15.20
C GLY A 113 23.98 9.57 15.34
N ASP A 114 24.70 8.88 14.47
CA ASP A 114 26.12 9.05 14.23
C ASP A 114 26.34 10.27 13.33
N LEU A 115 26.57 11.42 13.97
CA LEU A 115 26.74 12.70 13.27
C LEU A 115 28.04 12.77 12.47
N ALA A 116 29.06 11.96 12.79
CA ALA A 116 30.27 11.87 11.98
C ALA A 116 29.94 11.23 10.62
N GLU A 117 29.14 10.17 10.65
CA GLU A 117 28.63 9.51 9.44
C GLU A 117 27.62 10.40 8.68
N ALA A 118 26.78 11.16 9.38
CA ALA A 118 25.85 12.11 8.75
C ALA A 118 26.55 13.24 7.99
N LEU A 119 27.74 13.63 8.47
CA LEU A 119 28.58 14.66 7.88
C LEU A 119 29.67 14.08 6.97
N TYR A 120 29.57 12.80 6.60
CA TYR A 120 30.50 12.14 5.70
C TYR A 120 30.70 12.93 4.39
N GLY A 121 31.95 13.04 3.94
CA GLY A 121 32.33 13.78 2.73
C GLY A 121 32.24 15.32 2.83
N SER A 122 31.66 15.87 3.90
CA SER A 122 31.40 17.31 4.01
C SER A 122 32.58 18.15 4.52
N PHE A 123 33.52 17.51 5.23
CA PHE A 123 34.63 18.15 5.95
C PHE A 123 34.18 19.20 6.99
N LEU A 124 32.92 19.17 7.41
CA LEU A 124 32.39 20.04 8.46
C LEU A 124 32.76 19.52 9.87
N PRO A 125 32.92 20.40 10.86
CA PRO A 125 33.10 19.97 12.24
C PRO A 125 31.85 19.24 12.73
N VAL A 126 32.05 18.13 13.44
CA VAL A 126 30.96 17.35 14.03
C VAL A 126 30.46 18.06 15.30
N PRO A 127 29.17 18.44 15.36
CA PRO A 127 28.62 19.10 16.55
C PRO A 127 28.43 18.11 17.70
N SER A 128 28.50 18.59 18.95
CA SER A 128 28.10 17.78 20.11
C SER A 128 26.59 17.52 20.09
N ASN A 129 26.17 16.35 20.57
CA ASN A 129 24.76 16.01 20.79
C ASN A 129 24.04 16.99 21.71
N ASP A 130 24.77 17.66 22.62
CA ASP A 130 24.22 18.69 23.51
C ASP A 130 23.62 19.88 22.74
N SER A 131 24.10 20.13 21.52
CA SER A 131 23.54 21.16 20.63
C SER A 131 22.07 20.91 20.31
N PHE A 132 21.64 19.65 20.39
CA PHE A 132 20.29 19.18 20.08
C PHE A 132 19.48 18.82 21.34
N ALA A 133 19.99 19.13 22.53
CA ALA A 133 19.33 18.78 23.78
C ALA A 133 17.88 19.32 23.84
N PRO A 134 16.93 18.57 24.43
CA PRO A 134 15.55 19.02 24.61
C PRO A 134 15.43 20.34 25.38
N SER A 135 16.38 20.64 26.29
CA SER A 135 16.46 21.90 27.04
C SER A 135 16.67 23.13 26.15
N ASN A 136 17.19 22.94 24.94
CA ASN A 136 17.38 24.01 23.94
C ASN A 136 16.15 24.18 23.03
N MET A 137 15.07 23.42 23.26
CA MET A 137 13.77 23.75 22.67
C MET A 137 13.25 25.00 23.40
N SER A 138 12.91 26.05 22.65
CA SER A 138 12.17 27.19 23.22
C SER A 138 10.95 26.65 23.99
N MET A 139 10.83 27.07 25.24
CA MET A 139 9.86 26.62 26.27
C MET A 139 8.37 26.71 25.88
N ASP A 140 8.04 27.16 24.69
CA ASP A 140 6.69 27.58 24.29
C ASP A 140 5.80 26.47 23.70
N THR A 141 6.24 25.21 23.64
CA THR A 141 5.57 24.25 22.73
C THR A 141 5.24 22.85 23.22
N ALA A 142 5.70 22.39 24.39
CA ALA A 142 5.47 21.00 24.81
C ALA A 142 4.24 20.80 25.73
N ALA A 143 3.74 21.84 26.41
CA ALA A 143 2.75 21.66 27.48
C ALA A 143 1.29 22.01 27.12
N SER A 144 1.02 22.66 25.98
CA SER A 144 -0.31 23.22 25.68
C SER A 144 -1.09 22.55 24.55
N ASP A 145 -0.43 21.80 23.65
CA ASP A 145 -1.09 21.16 22.51
C ASP A 145 -0.97 19.62 22.58
N PRO A 146 -2.04 18.91 22.97
CA PRO A 146 -2.03 17.44 23.05
C PRO A 146 -1.77 16.78 21.69
N LEU A 147 -2.02 17.48 20.57
CA LEU A 147 -1.85 16.94 19.22
C LEU A 147 -0.38 16.82 18.79
N LYS A 148 0.55 17.51 19.46
CA LYS A 148 1.98 17.43 19.12
C LYS A 148 2.62 16.07 19.39
N SER A 149 1.99 15.26 20.23
CA SER A 149 2.38 13.86 20.43
C SER A 149 2.06 12.96 19.22
N PHE A 150 1.19 13.42 18.33
CA PHE A 150 0.80 12.71 17.11
C PHE A 150 1.51 13.32 15.89
N GLY A 151 1.93 12.46 14.96
CA GLY A 151 2.56 12.92 13.72
C GLY A 151 1.60 13.74 12.82
N PRO A 152 2.14 14.47 11.83
CA PRO A 152 1.31 15.09 10.79
C PRO A 152 0.46 14.04 10.06
N GLY A 153 -0.81 14.35 9.79
CA GLY A 153 -1.71 13.42 9.08
C GLY A 153 -2.18 12.21 9.91
N TYR A 154 -1.97 12.22 11.23
CA TYR A 154 -2.33 11.09 12.09
C TYR A 154 -3.82 10.71 12.00
N ILE A 155 -4.09 9.40 12.03
CA ILE A 155 -5.43 8.83 11.96
C ILE A 155 -5.78 8.22 13.32
N TRP A 156 -6.86 8.71 13.94
CA TRP A 156 -7.48 8.06 15.10
C TRP A 156 -8.61 7.17 14.63
N THR A 157 -8.54 5.88 14.95
CA THR A 157 -9.61 4.94 14.63
C THR A 157 -10.70 4.98 15.68
N SER A 158 -11.97 4.92 15.29
CA SER A 158 -13.08 5.00 16.25
C SER A 158 -13.52 3.62 16.80
N PRO A 159 -13.90 3.53 18.09
CA PRO A 159 -13.88 4.58 19.11
C PRO A 159 -12.52 4.64 19.83
N GLY A 160 -11.82 5.77 19.73
CA GLY A 160 -10.66 6.10 20.59
C GLY A 160 -9.43 5.20 20.44
N ASN A 161 -9.12 4.71 19.25
CA ASN A 161 -8.07 3.73 18.94
C ASN A 161 -8.24 2.37 19.64
N ALA A 162 -9.43 2.06 20.18
CA ALA A 162 -9.71 0.70 20.64
C ALA A 162 -9.55 -0.29 19.47
N GLU A 163 -9.07 -1.51 19.74
CA GLU A 163 -9.04 -2.58 18.74
C GLU A 163 -10.47 -3.04 18.40
N THR A 164 -11.18 -2.23 17.62
CA THR A 164 -12.45 -2.60 17.02
C THR A 164 -12.21 -3.35 15.71
N SER A 165 -13.02 -4.38 15.51
CA SER A 165 -12.96 -5.21 14.31
C SER A 165 -14.04 -4.80 13.31
N ILE A 166 -13.65 -4.60 12.06
CA ILE A 166 -14.55 -4.52 10.93
C ILE A 166 -14.83 -5.93 10.41
N THR A 167 -16.10 -6.31 10.30
CA THR A 167 -16.53 -7.55 9.65
C THR A 167 -16.58 -7.34 8.14
N LEU A 168 -15.88 -8.20 7.40
CA LEU A 168 -15.84 -8.20 5.95
C LEU A 168 -16.94 -9.11 5.38
N ASN A 169 -17.49 -8.71 4.24
CA ASN A 169 -18.54 -9.41 3.51
C ASN A 169 -19.73 -9.80 4.42
N PRO A 170 -20.27 -8.87 5.25
CA PRO A 170 -21.21 -9.21 6.32
C PRO A 170 -22.54 -9.79 5.81
N SER A 171 -22.94 -9.48 4.58
CA SER A 171 -24.18 -9.97 3.97
C SER A 171 -24.04 -11.31 3.25
N LYS A 172 -22.83 -11.87 3.17
CA LYS A 172 -22.55 -13.08 2.40
C LYS A 172 -22.26 -14.24 3.36
N THR A 173 -22.99 -15.34 3.22
CA THR A 173 -22.77 -16.55 4.03
C THR A 173 -21.46 -17.23 3.63
N PRO A 174 -20.47 -17.34 4.53
CA PRO A 174 -19.22 -18.00 4.20
C PRO A 174 -19.34 -19.52 4.21
N ILE A 175 -18.59 -20.18 3.34
CA ILE A 175 -18.32 -21.62 3.40
C ILE A 175 -16.84 -21.87 3.62
N ILE A 176 -16.50 -23.08 4.06
CA ILE A 176 -15.13 -23.52 4.21
C ILE A 176 -14.81 -24.63 3.21
N LEU A 177 -13.63 -24.57 2.59
CA LEU A 177 -13.16 -25.56 1.62
C LEU A 177 -11.68 -25.89 1.83
N ALA A 178 -11.34 -27.18 1.84
CA ALA A 178 -9.96 -27.64 1.84
C ALA A 178 -9.39 -27.59 0.41
N VAL A 179 -8.19 -27.02 0.28
CA VAL A 179 -7.53 -26.79 -1.02
C VAL A 179 -6.09 -27.26 -0.92
N THR A 180 -5.69 -28.15 -1.82
CA THR A 180 -4.35 -28.73 -1.86
C THR A 180 -3.64 -28.34 -3.15
N ASN A 181 -2.41 -27.83 -3.05
CA ASN A 181 -1.56 -27.60 -4.21
C ASN A 181 -0.80 -28.89 -4.58
N THR A 182 -1.07 -29.43 -5.76
CA THR A 182 -0.48 -30.69 -6.24
C THR A 182 0.68 -30.50 -7.20
N CYS A 183 1.10 -29.27 -7.51
CA CYS A 183 2.25 -29.03 -8.39
C CYS A 183 3.54 -28.69 -7.62
N ASP A 184 4.61 -28.54 -8.39
CA ASP A 184 5.97 -28.25 -7.96
C ASP A 184 6.27 -26.76 -7.77
N ARG A 185 5.27 -25.89 -7.94
CA ARG A 185 5.41 -24.44 -7.88
C ARG A 185 4.39 -23.81 -6.93
N PRO A 186 4.74 -22.68 -6.30
CA PRO A 186 3.79 -21.98 -5.45
C PRO A 186 2.65 -21.37 -6.27
N ILE A 187 1.44 -21.45 -5.74
CA ILE A 187 0.23 -20.85 -6.32
C ILE A 187 -0.32 -19.82 -5.34
N GLN A 188 -0.67 -18.64 -5.82
CA GLN A 188 -1.25 -17.58 -5.00
C GLN A 188 -2.53 -17.05 -5.63
N VAL A 189 -3.63 -17.07 -4.86
CA VAL A 189 -4.97 -16.71 -5.33
C VAL A 189 -5.44 -15.45 -4.62
N GLY A 190 -5.78 -14.42 -5.40
CA GLY A 190 -6.25 -13.13 -4.90
C GLY A 190 -7.71 -13.16 -4.42
N SER A 191 -8.04 -12.24 -3.51
CA SER A 191 -9.37 -12.08 -2.87
C SER A 191 -10.57 -12.17 -3.82
N HIS A 192 -10.48 -11.54 -4.99
CA HIS A 192 -11.60 -11.39 -5.93
C HIS A 192 -11.50 -12.30 -7.15
N TYR A 193 -10.58 -13.25 -7.17
CA TYR A 193 -10.50 -14.23 -8.24
C TYR A 193 -11.66 -15.23 -8.13
N HIS A 194 -12.35 -15.52 -9.24
CA HIS A 194 -13.40 -16.54 -9.29
C HIS A 194 -12.81 -17.90 -8.94
N PHE A 195 -13.20 -18.47 -7.80
CA PHE A 195 -12.41 -19.54 -7.19
C PHE A 195 -12.43 -20.83 -8.04
N ILE A 196 -13.52 -21.08 -8.76
CA ILE A 196 -13.62 -22.20 -9.72
C ILE A 196 -12.63 -22.09 -10.89
N GLU A 197 -12.20 -20.87 -11.25
CA GLU A 197 -11.25 -20.63 -12.34
C GLU A 197 -9.79 -20.85 -11.92
N CYS A 198 -9.52 -21.17 -10.64
CA CYS A 198 -8.16 -21.26 -10.13
C CYS A 198 -7.34 -22.33 -10.86
N ASN A 199 -6.02 -22.18 -10.81
CA ASN A 199 -5.04 -23.06 -11.45
C ASN A 199 -5.42 -24.56 -11.38
N PRO A 200 -5.28 -25.32 -12.48
CA PRO A 200 -5.70 -26.72 -12.54
C PRO A 200 -5.04 -27.61 -11.49
N TYR A 201 -3.85 -27.27 -11.00
CA TYR A 201 -3.13 -28.04 -9.98
C TYR A 201 -3.60 -27.76 -8.53
N LEU A 202 -4.58 -26.88 -8.34
CA LEU A 202 -5.26 -26.78 -7.05
C LEU A 202 -6.40 -27.80 -7.03
N SER A 203 -6.31 -28.75 -6.10
CA SER A 203 -7.28 -29.80 -5.86
C SER A 203 -8.24 -29.38 -4.75
N PHE A 204 -9.52 -29.23 -5.10
CA PHE A 204 -10.62 -28.87 -4.21
C PHE A 204 -11.96 -29.15 -4.87
N ASP A 205 -13.07 -28.94 -4.15
CA ASP A 205 -14.40 -29.06 -4.72
C ASP A 205 -14.77 -27.85 -5.58
N ARG A 206 -14.48 -27.97 -6.88
CA ARG A 206 -14.84 -26.96 -7.88
C ARG A 206 -16.34 -26.69 -8.00
N ALA A 207 -17.21 -27.65 -7.68
CA ALA A 207 -18.64 -27.43 -7.70
C ALA A 207 -19.03 -26.47 -6.58
N LEU A 208 -18.55 -26.70 -5.35
CA LEU A 208 -18.76 -25.80 -4.23
C LEU A 208 -18.06 -24.43 -4.41
N ALA A 209 -17.01 -24.34 -5.22
CA ALA A 209 -16.35 -23.07 -5.55
C ALA A 209 -17.10 -22.23 -6.60
N TYR A 210 -18.07 -22.80 -7.30
CA TYR A 210 -18.84 -22.11 -8.35
C TYR A 210 -19.59 -20.89 -7.79
N GLY A 211 -19.38 -19.71 -8.40
CA GLY A 211 -19.99 -18.46 -7.96
C GLY A 211 -19.40 -17.88 -6.68
N ARG A 212 -18.21 -18.32 -6.26
CA ARG A 212 -17.56 -17.87 -5.02
C ARG A 212 -16.16 -17.31 -5.25
N ARG A 213 -15.73 -16.49 -4.30
CA ARG A 213 -14.37 -15.92 -4.19
C ARG A 213 -13.87 -16.03 -2.75
N LEU A 214 -12.58 -15.77 -2.51
CA LEU A 214 -12.00 -15.82 -1.16
C LEU A 214 -12.64 -14.77 -0.24
N ASN A 215 -12.99 -15.19 0.98
CA ASN A 215 -13.46 -14.32 2.06
C ASN A 215 -12.29 -13.74 2.84
N ILE A 216 -11.49 -12.90 2.19
CA ILE A 216 -10.32 -12.25 2.79
C ILE A 216 -10.38 -10.75 2.54
N CYS A 217 -9.47 -9.99 3.17
CA CYS A 217 -9.34 -8.56 2.93
C CYS A 217 -9.14 -8.23 1.44
N SER A 218 -9.84 -7.20 0.97
CA SER A 218 -9.81 -6.81 -0.44
C SER A 218 -8.38 -6.49 -0.91
N GLY A 219 -7.97 -7.13 -1.99
CA GLY A 219 -6.62 -6.99 -2.56
C GLY A 219 -5.52 -7.78 -1.85
N THR A 220 -5.83 -8.64 -0.88
CA THR A 220 -4.90 -9.67 -0.37
C THR A 220 -5.07 -10.98 -1.12
N ALA A 221 -4.26 -11.99 -0.76
CA ALA A 221 -4.25 -13.28 -1.41
C ALA A 221 -3.92 -14.41 -0.42
N VAL A 222 -4.31 -15.64 -0.75
CA VAL A 222 -3.87 -16.87 -0.07
C VAL A 222 -2.81 -17.54 -0.93
N ARG A 223 -1.68 -17.87 -0.32
CA ARG A 223 -0.56 -18.58 -0.95
C ARG A 223 -0.57 -20.05 -0.55
N PHE A 224 -0.31 -20.92 -1.51
CA PHE A 224 -0.20 -22.36 -1.39
C PHE A 224 1.19 -22.78 -1.88
N GLU A 225 2.04 -23.26 -0.97
CA GLU A 225 3.33 -23.85 -1.34
C GLU A 225 3.13 -25.23 -2.00
N PRO A 226 4.12 -25.75 -2.75
CA PRO A 226 4.06 -27.10 -3.32
C PRO A 226 3.71 -28.17 -2.28
N GLY A 227 2.65 -28.96 -2.51
CA GLY A 227 2.18 -30.00 -1.61
C GLY A 227 1.37 -29.51 -0.40
N GLU A 228 1.22 -28.21 -0.21
CA GLU A 228 0.51 -27.64 0.94
C GLU A 228 -1.01 -27.82 0.79
N SER A 229 -1.66 -28.21 1.89
CA SER A 229 -3.12 -28.21 2.01
C SER A 229 -3.55 -27.15 3.02
N LYS A 230 -4.45 -26.27 2.60
CA LYS A 230 -5.01 -25.20 3.44
C LYS A 230 -6.53 -25.18 3.33
N THR A 231 -7.16 -24.90 4.46
CA THR A 231 -8.58 -24.65 4.55
C THR A 231 -8.84 -23.16 4.33
N VAL A 232 -9.66 -22.82 3.34
CA VAL A 232 -9.99 -21.43 2.99
C VAL A 232 -11.47 -21.14 3.19
N SER A 233 -11.78 -19.89 3.53
CA SER A 233 -13.15 -19.38 3.57
C SER A 233 -13.51 -18.74 2.23
N LEU A 234 -14.66 -19.10 1.68
CA LEU A 234 -15.21 -18.56 0.43
C LEU A 234 -16.56 -17.88 0.69
N VAL A 235 -16.83 -16.80 -0.04
CA VAL A 235 -18.12 -16.10 -0.06
C VAL A 235 -18.61 -15.95 -1.49
N GLU A 236 -19.92 -15.80 -1.67
CA GLU A 236 -20.51 -15.60 -2.99
C GLU A 236 -20.04 -14.30 -3.64
N ILE A 237 -19.97 -14.28 -4.97
CA ILE A 237 -19.84 -13.03 -5.72
C ILE A 237 -21.12 -12.18 -5.53
N GLY A 238 -20.95 -10.85 -5.55
CA GLY A 238 -22.04 -9.90 -5.44
C GLY A 238 -22.67 -9.58 -6.80
N GLY A 239 -23.29 -8.41 -6.91
CA GLY A 239 -23.68 -7.87 -8.22
C GLY A 239 -24.71 -8.71 -8.97
N ALA A 240 -24.58 -8.74 -10.30
CA ALA A 240 -25.38 -9.55 -11.21
C ALA A 240 -25.02 -11.05 -11.17
N LYS A 241 -24.00 -11.42 -10.39
CA LYS A 241 -23.43 -12.76 -10.27
C LYS A 241 -23.01 -13.34 -11.62
N VAL A 242 -22.20 -12.62 -12.38
CA VAL A 242 -21.67 -13.03 -13.68
C VAL A 242 -20.18 -13.33 -13.55
N ILE A 243 -19.78 -14.54 -13.95
CA ILE A 243 -18.37 -14.93 -14.01
C ILE A 243 -17.85 -14.62 -15.41
N ARG A 244 -16.67 -14.01 -15.49
CA ARG A 244 -15.93 -13.76 -16.74
C ARG A 244 -14.43 -13.91 -16.51
N GLY A 245 -13.68 -14.16 -17.60
CA GLY A 245 -12.22 -14.22 -17.60
C GLY A 245 -11.67 -15.53 -17.04
N GLY A 246 -10.52 -15.47 -16.37
CA GLY A 246 -9.88 -16.64 -15.77
C GLY A 246 -9.39 -17.65 -16.82
N ASN A 247 -9.76 -18.92 -16.67
CA ASN A 247 -9.47 -19.99 -17.63
C ASN A 247 -10.64 -20.25 -18.59
N ASN A 248 -11.70 -19.42 -18.54
CA ASN A 248 -12.91 -19.60 -19.32
C ASN A 248 -13.58 -20.96 -19.09
N LEU A 249 -13.52 -21.49 -17.85
CA LEU A 249 -14.31 -22.66 -17.47
C LEU A 249 -15.79 -22.28 -17.37
N VAL A 250 -16.05 -21.07 -16.89
CA VAL A 250 -17.35 -20.42 -16.78
C VAL A 250 -17.28 -19.03 -17.40
N ASP A 251 -18.20 -18.74 -18.31
CA ASP A 251 -18.50 -17.37 -18.77
C ASP A 251 -20.02 -17.21 -18.78
N GLY A 252 -20.55 -16.35 -17.91
CA GLY A 252 -21.99 -16.08 -17.81
C GLY A 252 -22.54 -16.03 -16.38
N VAL A 253 -23.87 -15.94 -16.33
CA VAL A 253 -24.65 -15.76 -15.09
C VAL A 253 -24.61 -17.02 -14.24
N VAL A 254 -24.40 -16.85 -12.94
CA VAL A 254 -24.49 -17.90 -11.92
C VAL A 254 -25.96 -18.06 -11.51
N ALA A 255 -26.62 -19.10 -12.05
CA ALA A 255 -28.00 -19.41 -11.72
C ALA A 255 -28.16 -19.88 -10.27
N GLU A 256 -27.27 -20.78 -9.82
CA GLU A 256 -27.27 -21.29 -8.45
C GLU A 256 -25.83 -21.49 -7.94
N VAL A 257 -25.46 -20.75 -6.89
CA VAL A 257 -24.09 -20.78 -6.33
C VAL A 257 -23.80 -22.16 -5.74
N GLY A 258 -22.65 -22.74 -6.09
CA GLY A 258 -22.26 -24.08 -5.66
C GLY A 258 -22.81 -25.23 -6.51
N LYS A 259 -23.62 -24.93 -7.54
CA LYS A 259 -24.16 -25.92 -8.48
C LYS A 259 -23.87 -25.51 -9.93
N PRO A 260 -22.65 -25.75 -10.43
CA PRO A 260 -22.31 -25.43 -11.81
C PRO A 260 -23.14 -26.27 -12.79
N PRO A 261 -23.43 -25.76 -13.99
CA PRO A 261 -23.99 -26.57 -15.07
C PRO A 261 -23.11 -27.80 -15.37
N VAL A 262 -23.74 -28.88 -15.84
CA VAL A 262 -23.04 -30.15 -16.15
C VAL A 262 -21.91 -29.91 -17.15
N GLU A 263 -22.13 -29.08 -18.16
CA GLU A 263 -21.14 -28.70 -19.18
C GLU A 263 -19.86 -28.09 -18.58
N VAL A 264 -19.97 -27.34 -17.48
CA VAL A 264 -18.81 -26.75 -16.78
C VAL A 264 -17.99 -27.86 -16.11
N MET A 265 -18.65 -28.83 -15.48
CA MET A 265 -17.98 -29.97 -14.86
C MET A 265 -17.34 -30.89 -15.89
N GLU A 266 -17.97 -31.07 -17.05
CA GLU A 266 -17.41 -31.78 -18.19
C GLU A 266 -16.16 -31.07 -18.73
N LYS A 267 -16.20 -29.73 -18.88
CA LYS A 267 -15.02 -28.93 -19.27
C LYS A 267 -13.88 -29.05 -18.25
N ILE A 268 -14.18 -28.98 -16.94
CA ILE A 268 -13.20 -29.17 -15.87
C ILE A 268 -12.49 -30.52 -16.01
N SER A 269 -13.25 -31.59 -16.25
CA SER A 269 -12.71 -32.93 -16.45
C SER A 269 -11.88 -33.01 -17.74
N ALA A 270 -12.40 -32.51 -18.86
CA ALA A 270 -11.74 -32.53 -20.15
C ALA A 270 -10.40 -31.76 -20.16
N LEU A 271 -10.35 -30.63 -19.45
CA LEU A 271 -9.15 -29.80 -19.32
C LEU A 271 -8.25 -30.20 -18.14
N SER A 272 -8.55 -31.32 -17.47
CA SER A 272 -7.75 -31.87 -16.37
C SER A 272 -7.53 -30.91 -15.20
N PHE A 273 -8.55 -30.10 -14.87
CA PHE A 273 -8.53 -29.30 -13.64
C PHE A 273 -8.83 -30.22 -12.45
N CYS A 274 -7.96 -30.22 -11.44
CA CYS A 274 -8.15 -31.06 -10.26
C CYS A 274 -9.46 -30.69 -9.55
N HIS A 275 -10.31 -31.70 -9.38
CA HIS A 275 -11.59 -31.62 -8.68
C HIS A 275 -11.71 -32.81 -7.74
N VAL A 276 -12.07 -32.55 -6.48
CA VAL A 276 -12.37 -33.58 -5.49
C VAL A 276 -13.65 -33.17 -4.78
N ALA A 277 -14.70 -33.98 -4.94
CA ALA A 277 -15.96 -33.76 -4.24
C ALA A 277 -15.73 -33.81 -2.72
N SER A 278 -16.30 -32.85 -2.01
CA SER A 278 -16.17 -32.73 -0.55
C SER A 278 -17.43 -32.18 0.08
N THR A 279 -17.48 -32.16 1.41
CA THR A 279 -18.52 -31.45 2.15
C THR A 279 -17.99 -30.10 2.62
N SER A 280 -18.78 -29.04 2.44
CA SER A 280 -18.50 -27.75 3.09
C SER A 280 -19.31 -27.60 4.37
N THR A 281 -18.70 -27.04 5.40
CA THR A 281 -19.39 -26.53 6.58
C THR A 281 -19.57 -25.02 6.48
N GLY A 282 -20.49 -24.46 7.29
CA GLY A 282 -20.61 -23.02 7.45
C GLY A 282 -19.32 -22.42 8.01
N GLY A 283 -18.89 -21.30 7.43
CA GLY A 283 -17.70 -20.57 7.88
C GLY A 283 -18.04 -19.34 8.71
N GLU A 284 -17.05 -18.84 9.43
CA GLU A 284 -17.16 -17.56 10.14
C GLU A 284 -16.85 -16.39 9.19
N HIS A 285 -17.38 -15.21 9.53
CA HIS A 285 -17.01 -14.00 8.81
C HIS A 285 -15.59 -13.58 9.15
N THR A 286 -14.84 -13.20 8.12
CA THR A 286 -13.52 -12.62 8.27
C THR A 286 -13.62 -11.23 8.88
N LYS A 287 -12.75 -10.97 9.87
CA LYS A 287 -12.65 -9.68 10.54
C LYS A 287 -11.27 -9.07 10.31
N MET A 288 -11.21 -7.75 10.32
CA MET A 288 -9.96 -6.97 10.22
C MET A 288 -9.99 -5.87 11.27
N SER A 289 -8.86 -5.58 11.92
CA SER A 289 -8.81 -4.44 12.84
C SER A 289 -9.01 -3.13 12.08
N ARG A 290 -9.69 -2.17 12.69
CA ARG A 290 -9.95 -0.88 12.07
C ARG A 290 -8.67 -0.12 11.72
N THR A 291 -7.62 -0.27 12.52
CA THR A 291 -6.28 0.27 12.23
C THR A 291 -5.66 -0.37 10.99
N ALA A 292 -5.79 -1.68 10.80
CA ALA A 292 -5.33 -2.35 9.58
C ALA A 292 -6.15 -1.91 8.37
N TYR A 293 -7.46 -1.69 8.53
CA TYR A 293 -8.32 -1.14 7.49
C TYR A 293 -7.86 0.25 7.06
N ALA A 294 -7.68 1.17 8.01
CA ALA A 294 -7.25 2.55 7.76
C ALA A 294 -5.89 2.61 7.04
N LYS A 295 -4.94 1.75 7.42
CA LYS A 295 -3.64 1.63 6.73
C LYS A 295 -3.76 1.05 5.31
N THR A 296 -4.81 0.28 5.03
CA THR A 296 -4.96 -0.47 3.77
C THR A 296 -5.79 0.28 2.73
N PHE A 297 -6.83 0.97 3.19
CA PHE A 297 -7.87 1.62 2.35
C PHE A 297 -8.16 3.07 2.75
N GLY A 298 -7.46 3.62 3.74
CA GLY A 298 -7.81 4.92 4.32
C GLY A 298 -8.90 4.82 5.39
N PRO A 299 -9.12 5.91 6.14
CA PRO A 299 -10.06 5.98 7.26
C PRO A 299 -11.51 5.80 6.79
N THR A 300 -12.38 5.29 7.65
CA THR A 300 -13.82 5.07 7.36
C THR A 300 -14.72 5.73 8.42
N THR A 301 -16.03 5.67 8.26
CA THR A 301 -17.06 6.39 9.05
C THR A 301 -16.79 6.45 10.55
N GLY A 302 -16.52 7.64 11.09
CA GLY A 302 -16.24 7.92 12.49
C GLY A 302 -14.75 7.95 12.84
N ASP A 303 -13.86 7.55 11.94
CA ASP A 303 -12.41 7.77 12.09
C ASP A 303 -12.10 9.26 11.98
N ARG A 304 -11.04 9.70 12.64
CA ARG A 304 -10.59 11.09 12.62
C ARG A 304 -9.21 11.23 12.01
N VAL A 305 -8.98 12.32 11.31
CA VAL A 305 -7.70 12.61 10.64
C VAL A 305 -7.23 14.01 10.99
N ARG A 306 -5.95 14.14 11.33
CA ARG A 306 -5.31 15.44 11.51
C ARG A 306 -4.97 16.05 10.15
N LEU A 307 -5.32 17.31 9.91
CA LEU A 307 -4.95 17.99 8.66
C LEU A 307 -3.51 18.48 8.74
N GLY A 308 -2.58 17.76 8.09
CA GLY A 308 -1.16 18.08 8.14
C GLY A 308 -0.63 18.13 9.58
N ASP A 309 0.13 19.16 9.90
CA ASP A 309 0.64 19.49 11.24
C ASP A 309 -0.22 20.52 11.99
N THR A 310 -1.41 20.83 11.47
CA THR A 310 -2.32 21.82 12.08
C THR A 310 -3.00 21.28 13.34
N ALA A 311 -3.74 22.14 14.04
CA ALA A 311 -4.63 21.74 15.14
C ALA A 311 -6.00 21.24 14.67
N LEU A 312 -6.25 21.19 13.35
CA LEU A 312 -7.54 20.78 12.79
C LEU A 312 -7.63 19.27 12.71
N VAL A 313 -8.73 18.73 13.23
CA VAL A 313 -9.08 17.31 13.17
C VAL A 313 -10.44 17.19 12.51
N ILE A 314 -10.49 16.40 11.45
CA ILE A 314 -11.72 16.09 10.71
C ILE A 314 -12.21 14.69 11.09
N GLU A 315 -13.51 14.46 11.02
CA GLU A 315 -14.14 13.14 11.21
C GLU A 315 -14.77 12.69 9.89
N VAL A 316 -14.63 11.42 9.55
CA VAL A 316 -15.29 10.84 8.37
C VAL A 316 -16.77 10.66 8.69
N GLU A 317 -17.64 11.45 8.09
CA GLU A 317 -19.08 11.48 8.37
C GLU A 317 -19.79 10.23 7.86
N TYR A 318 -19.37 9.72 6.68
CA TYR A 318 -19.89 8.49 6.07
C TYR A 318 -18.91 7.92 5.01
N ASP A 319 -19.08 6.65 4.67
CA ASP A 319 -18.27 5.92 3.69
C ASP A 319 -19.16 5.33 2.59
N LEU A 320 -19.11 5.93 1.39
CA LEU A 320 -19.87 5.48 0.23
C LEU A 320 -19.31 4.20 -0.41
N VAL A 321 -18.05 3.84 -0.12
CA VAL A 321 -17.44 2.58 -0.60
C VAL A 321 -18.01 1.40 0.18
N ALA A 322 -18.11 1.54 1.51
CA ALA A 322 -18.75 0.54 2.37
C ALA A 322 -20.28 0.53 2.21
N GLY A 323 -20.87 1.67 1.84
CA GLY A 323 -22.31 1.82 1.62
C GLY A 323 -23.13 1.73 2.92
N SER A 324 -24.36 1.22 2.83
CA SER A 324 -25.15 0.88 4.03
C SER A 324 -24.62 -0.40 4.68
N ASP A 325 -24.92 -0.60 5.98
CA ASP A 325 -24.50 -1.77 6.78
C ASP A 325 -24.76 -3.14 6.13
N LYS A 326 -25.63 -3.20 5.10
CA LYS A 326 -26.03 -4.42 4.38
C LYS A 326 -25.18 -4.75 3.15
N VAL A 327 -24.48 -3.80 2.52
CA VAL A 327 -23.51 -4.12 1.43
C VAL A 327 -22.13 -4.36 2.05
N GLY A 328 -21.71 -3.43 2.93
CA GLY A 328 -20.62 -3.60 3.88
C GLY A 328 -19.21 -3.59 3.27
N TYR A 329 -18.23 -3.80 4.15
CA TYR A 329 -16.80 -3.82 3.84
C TYR A 329 -16.38 -5.11 3.11
N GLY A 330 -15.28 -5.06 2.35
CA GLY A 330 -14.67 -6.24 1.71
C GLY A 330 -14.70 -6.26 0.18
N ASP A 331 -15.40 -5.31 -0.45
CA ASP A 331 -15.43 -5.08 -1.91
C ASP A 331 -14.72 -3.75 -2.28
N GLU A 332 -13.75 -3.29 -1.47
CA GLU A 332 -12.97 -2.08 -1.75
C GLU A 332 -12.15 -2.21 -3.04
N VAL A 333 -12.07 -1.12 -3.80
CA VAL A 333 -11.40 -1.10 -5.10
C VAL A 333 -9.90 -0.89 -4.93
N LYS A 334 -9.09 -1.96 -5.14
CA LYS A 334 -7.63 -1.90 -4.98
C LYS A 334 -6.89 -2.44 -6.21
N PHE A 335 -6.03 -1.59 -6.79
CA PHE A 335 -5.19 -1.92 -7.95
C PHE A 335 -3.82 -2.50 -7.54
N GLY A 336 -3.31 -3.43 -8.35
CA GLY A 336 -1.98 -4.01 -8.24
C GLY A 336 -1.93 -5.52 -8.55
N GLY A 337 -0.73 -6.08 -8.59
CA GLY A 337 -0.52 -7.51 -8.84
C GLY A 337 -1.30 -8.39 -7.86
N GLY A 338 -2.16 -9.26 -8.38
CA GLY A 338 -2.99 -10.17 -7.58
C GLY A 338 -4.14 -9.52 -6.80
N LYS A 339 -4.43 -8.24 -7.02
CA LYS A 339 -5.48 -7.50 -6.29
C LYS A 339 -6.84 -7.54 -7.00
N VAL A 340 -7.66 -6.51 -6.81
CA VAL A 340 -9.10 -6.48 -7.13
C VAL A 340 -9.35 -6.04 -8.57
N ILE A 341 -8.73 -4.92 -8.99
CA ILE A 341 -8.87 -4.38 -10.35
C ILE A 341 -8.06 -5.23 -11.32
N ARG A 342 -8.72 -6.27 -11.82
CA ARG A 342 -8.26 -7.23 -12.83
C ARG A 342 -9.49 -7.71 -13.62
N ASP A 343 -9.25 -8.12 -14.86
CA ASP A 343 -10.29 -8.59 -15.79
C ASP A 343 -11.24 -9.62 -15.15
N GLY A 344 -12.54 -9.41 -15.33
CA GLY A 344 -13.62 -10.26 -14.82
C GLY A 344 -13.85 -10.17 -13.31
N MET A 345 -13.08 -9.36 -12.58
CA MET A 345 -13.12 -9.25 -11.12
C MET A 345 -13.65 -7.87 -10.72
N GLY A 346 -12.80 -6.99 -10.16
CA GLY A 346 -13.16 -5.59 -9.93
C GLY A 346 -13.11 -4.71 -11.18
N GLN A 347 -12.50 -5.20 -12.27
CA GLN A 347 -12.57 -4.57 -13.59
C GLN A 347 -13.58 -5.33 -14.43
N ALA A 348 -14.66 -4.66 -14.83
CA ALA A 348 -15.68 -5.22 -15.70
C ALA A 348 -15.10 -5.60 -17.08
N SER A 349 -15.58 -6.71 -17.62
CA SER A 349 -15.15 -7.24 -18.94
C SER A 349 -16.27 -7.08 -19.96
N GLY A 350 -15.90 -6.99 -21.25
CA GLY A 350 -16.87 -6.91 -22.35
C GLY A 350 -17.58 -5.56 -22.47
N LEU A 351 -17.07 -4.52 -21.83
CA LEU A 351 -17.57 -3.15 -21.96
C LEU A 351 -16.78 -2.35 -22.99
N THR A 352 -17.46 -1.45 -23.68
CA THR A 352 -16.82 -0.51 -24.63
C THR A 352 -16.27 0.72 -23.91
N SER A 353 -15.39 1.47 -24.56
CA SER A 353 -14.85 2.73 -24.00
C SER A 353 -15.94 3.76 -23.67
N GLN A 354 -17.10 3.69 -24.32
CA GLN A 354 -18.24 4.57 -24.04
C GLN A 354 -18.93 4.25 -22.70
N GLN A 355 -18.73 3.03 -22.18
CA GLN A 355 -19.37 2.53 -20.96
C GLN A 355 -18.41 2.49 -19.76
N THR A 356 -17.13 2.79 -19.98
CA THR A 356 -16.09 2.75 -18.95
C THR A 356 -15.67 4.15 -18.52
N LEU A 357 -15.13 4.25 -17.31
CA LEU A 357 -14.46 5.46 -16.83
C LEU A 357 -13.06 5.57 -17.46
N ASP A 358 -12.59 6.80 -17.69
CA ASP A 358 -11.20 7.05 -18.09
C ASP A 358 -10.25 6.87 -16.91
N LEU A 359 -10.68 7.29 -15.74
CA LEU A 359 -9.93 7.23 -14.49
C LEU A 359 -10.90 7.01 -13.33
N VAL A 360 -10.45 6.22 -12.35
CA VAL A 360 -11.09 6.13 -11.03
C VAL A 360 -10.06 6.43 -9.95
N ILE A 361 -10.38 7.38 -9.07
CA ILE A 361 -9.62 7.64 -7.85
C ILE A 361 -10.26 6.78 -6.76
N THR A 362 -9.57 5.74 -6.31
CA THR A 362 -10.16 4.76 -5.40
C THR A 362 -9.92 5.10 -3.93
N ASN A 363 -10.92 4.84 -3.08
CA ASN A 363 -10.85 5.00 -1.62
C ASN A 363 -10.39 6.41 -1.16
N ALA A 364 -10.85 7.46 -1.84
CA ALA A 364 -10.50 8.84 -1.52
C ALA A 364 -11.21 9.30 -0.24
N LEU A 365 -10.47 9.94 0.66
CA LEU A 365 -11.06 10.81 1.69
C LEU A 365 -11.33 12.17 1.07
N ILE A 366 -12.60 12.49 0.87
CA ILE A 366 -13.06 13.74 0.27
C ILE A 366 -13.32 14.74 1.38
N ILE A 367 -12.71 15.91 1.27
CA ILE A 367 -12.91 17.05 2.15
C ILE A 367 -13.44 18.17 1.27
N ASP A 368 -14.73 18.48 1.42
CA ASP A 368 -15.41 19.49 0.64
C ASP A 368 -16.38 20.28 1.52
N TYR A 369 -16.85 21.44 1.04
CA TYR A 369 -17.85 22.22 1.78
C TYR A 369 -19.18 21.46 1.96
N THR A 370 -19.45 20.47 1.10
CA THR A 370 -20.64 19.61 1.19
C THR A 370 -20.55 18.52 2.26
N GLY A 371 -19.35 18.22 2.76
CA GLY A 371 -19.14 17.21 3.80
C GLY A 371 -17.75 16.57 3.76
N ILE A 372 -17.50 15.68 4.71
CA ILE A 372 -16.23 14.95 4.84
C ILE A 372 -16.51 13.45 4.82
N TYR A 373 -16.21 12.79 3.71
CA TYR A 373 -16.65 11.41 3.49
C TYR A 373 -15.66 10.62 2.64
N LYS A 374 -15.79 9.29 2.67
CA LYS A 374 -14.97 8.39 1.86
C LYS A 374 -15.73 7.88 0.65
N ALA A 375 -15.11 7.90 -0.53
CA ALA A 375 -15.71 7.43 -1.78
C ALA A 375 -14.66 7.08 -2.84
N ASP A 376 -15.08 6.37 -3.89
CA ASP A 376 -14.40 6.35 -5.17
C ASP A 376 -14.92 7.50 -6.05
N VAL A 377 -14.03 8.12 -6.84
CA VAL A 377 -14.36 9.22 -7.75
C VAL A 377 -14.11 8.78 -9.19
N GLY A 378 -15.18 8.74 -10.00
CA GLY A 378 -15.11 8.40 -11.41
C GLY A 378 -14.95 9.63 -12.29
N VAL A 379 -13.99 9.59 -13.21
CA VAL A 379 -13.69 10.66 -14.16
C VAL A 379 -13.85 10.14 -15.58
N ASN A 380 -14.51 10.93 -16.42
CA ASN A 380 -14.65 10.68 -17.86
C ASN A 380 -14.60 12.01 -18.62
N ASN A 381 -13.85 12.05 -19.72
CA ASN A 381 -13.59 13.24 -20.54
C ASN A 381 -13.16 14.46 -19.71
N GLY A 382 -12.30 14.23 -18.69
CA GLY A 382 -11.79 15.28 -17.81
C GLY A 382 -12.79 15.82 -16.79
N THR A 383 -13.97 15.22 -16.63
CA THR A 383 -15.02 15.65 -15.70
C THR A 383 -15.38 14.57 -14.69
N ILE A 384 -15.80 14.96 -13.48
CA ILE A 384 -16.32 14.03 -12.48
C ILE A 384 -17.72 13.59 -12.89
N VAL A 385 -17.91 12.29 -13.15
CA VAL A 385 -19.18 11.71 -13.59
C VAL A 385 -19.88 10.90 -12.50
N GLY A 386 -19.18 10.59 -11.39
CA GLY A 386 -19.77 9.90 -10.26
C GLY A 386 -18.87 9.93 -9.03
N ILE A 387 -19.49 9.98 -7.85
CA ILE A 387 -18.84 9.86 -6.54
C ILE A 387 -19.63 8.82 -5.76
N GLY A 388 -19.00 7.71 -5.37
CA GLY A 388 -19.71 6.59 -4.74
C GLY A 388 -18.84 5.35 -4.62
N LYS A 389 -19.43 4.17 -4.86
CA LYS A 389 -18.71 2.90 -4.95
C LYS A 389 -18.45 2.57 -6.42
N ALA A 390 -17.17 2.47 -6.80
CA ALA A 390 -16.77 2.00 -8.11
C ALA A 390 -16.58 0.47 -8.13
N GLY A 391 -16.20 -0.07 -9.30
CA GLY A 391 -15.85 -1.46 -9.51
C GLY A 391 -16.63 -2.10 -10.64
N ASN A 392 -16.91 -3.39 -10.49
CA ASN A 392 -17.63 -4.20 -11.45
C ASN A 392 -19.04 -4.53 -10.92
N PRO A 393 -20.13 -4.26 -11.68
CA PRO A 393 -21.48 -4.65 -11.29
C PRO A 393 -21.78 -6.15 -11.48
N ASP A 394 -20.94 -6.88 -12.23
CA ASP A 394 -21.10 -8.32 -12.51
C ASP A 394 -20.91 -9.20 -11.27
#